data_AF-F9P8Q4-F1
#
_entry.id   AF-F9P8Q4-F1
#
_cell.length_a   1.000
_cell.length_b   1.000
_cell.length_c   1.000
_cell.angle_alpha   90.00
_cell.angle_beta   90.00
_cell.angle_gamma   90.00
#
_symmetry.space_group_name_H-M   'P 1'
#
loop_
_entity.id
_entity.type
_entity.pdbx_description
1 polymer ?
#
loop_
_entity_poly.entity_id
_entity_poly.type
_entity_poly.pdbx_seq_one_letter_code
_entity_poly.pdbx_strand_id
1 'polypeptide(L)'
;MIKHNELVLNGKGTSSFPFKVLVEDRPSIQVPRSKTQLLDHRGLSGAIVQTNKHRDVIEKPYRLYLIGASEKEVNEFSAYLMQEGFWLESERLKLTRLWCYRTDSFDIKQDDHDVYVSDVTFIYHPTRFLRVWIGKF
;
A
#
# COMPACT_ATOMS: atom_id res chain seq x y z
N MET A 1 -8.85 -11.17 -18.42
CA MET A 1 -8.66 -10.25 -17.28
C MET A 1 -7.16 -10.04 -17.09
N ILE A 2 -6.68 -8.80 -17.11
CA ILE A 2 -5.24 -8.52 -16.96
C ILE A 2 -4.87 -8.70 -15.48
N LYS A 3 -4.08 -9.73 -15.17
CA LYS A 3 -3.55 -9.97 -13.82
C LYS A 3 -2.30 -9.17 -13.52
N HIS A 4 -1.73 -8.49 -14.51
CA HIS A 4 -0.48 -7.74 -14.37
C HIS A 4 -0.64 -6.63 -13.32
N ASN A 5 0.11 -6.77 -12.23
CA ASN A 5 0.23 -5.83 -11.09
C ASN A 5 -0.95 -5.82 -10.12
N GLU A 6 -1.75 -6.88 -10.08
CA GLU A 6 -2.86 -6.98 -9.13
C GLU A 6 -2.44 -6.71 -7.66
N LEU A 7 -3.29 -5.98 -6.94
CA LEU A 7 -3.26 -5.89 -5.49
C LEU A 7 -4.32 -6.83 -4.91
N VAL A 8 -3.95 -7.53 -3.84
CA VAL A 8 -4.85 -8.43 -3.13
C VAL A 8 -4.98 -7.96 -1.70
N LEU A 9 -6.22 -7.59 -1.32
CA LEU A 9 -6.58 -7.17 0.03
C LEU A 9 -7.45 -8.28 0.63
N ASN A 10 -6.97 -8.90 1.73
CA ASN A 10 -7.67 -10.00 2.41
C ASN A 10 -8.12 -11.14 1.46
N GLY A 11 -7.30 -11.46 0.45
CA GLY A 11 -7.57 -12.52 -0.52
C GLY A 11 -8.49 -12.11 -1.67
N LYS A 12 -9.19 -10.97 -1.59
CA LYS A 12 -9.93 -10.40 -2.73
C LYS A 12 -8.98 -9.52 -3.55
N GLY A 13 -8.73 -9.92 -4.79
CA GLY A 13 -7.86 -9.20 -5.70
C GLY A 13 -8.55 -8.08 -6.48
N THR A 14 -7.82 -7.04 -6.89
CA THR A 14 -8.35 -5.98 -7.75
C THR A 14 -8.84 -6.51 -9.10
N SER A 15 -8.35 -7.67 -9.54
CA SER A 15 -8.86 -8.31 -10.76
C SER A 15 -10.23 -8.96 -10.55
N SER A 16 -10.70 -9.18 -9.32
CA SER A 16 -12.00 -9.81 -9.06
C SER A 16 -13.23 -8.95 -9.40
N PHE A 17 -13.03 -7.66 -9.69
CA PHE A 17 -14.11 -6.73 -10.02
C PHE A 17 -14.58 -6.91 -11.48
N PRO A 18 -15.85 -6.58 -11.79
CA PRO A 18 -16.41 -6.74 -13.13
C PRO A 18 -15.87 -5.74 -14.17
N PHE A 19 -15.06 -4.77 -13.74
CA PHE A 19 -14.38 -3.77 -14.56
C PHE A 19 -12.85 -3.94 -14.47
N LYS A 20 -12.12 -3.25 -15.34
CA LYS A 20 -10.66 -3.39 -15.42
C LYS A 20 -9.97 -2.42 -14.45
N VAL A 21 -9.21 -2.97 -13.51
CA VAL A 21 -8.34 -2.19 -12.61
C VAL A 21 -6.89 -2.28 -13.07
N LEU A 22 -6.28 -1.14 -13.42
CA LEU A 22 -4.83 -1.04 -13.61
C LEU A 22 -4.19 -0.48 -12.35
N VAL A 23 -3.14 -1.16 -11.89
CA VAL A 23 -2.34 -0.73 -10.76
C VAL A 23 -0.99 -0.27 -11.28
N GLU A 24 -0.73 1.03 -11.14
CA GLU A 24 0.58 1.62 -11.36
C GLU A 24 1.35 1.64 -10.04
N ASP A 25 2.37 0.79 -9.97
CA ASP A 25 3.33 0.72 -8.85
C ASP A 25 4.75 0.55 -9.42
N ARG A 26 5.72 1.23 -8.81
CA ARG A 26 7.14 0.97 -9.05
C ARG A 26 7.65 0.09 -7.90
N PRO A 27 7.99 -1.19 -8.16
CA PRO A 27 8.42 -2.09 -7.09
C PRO A 27 9.62 -1.50 -6.38
N SER A 28 9.45 -1.23 -5.09
CA SER A 28 10.48 -0.62 -4.26
C SER A 28 10.51 -1.27 -2.89
N ILE A 29 11.71 -1.28 -2.31
CA ILE A 29 11.97 -1.80 -0.98
C ILE A 29 12.16 -0.60 -0.06
N GLN A 30 11.09 -0.17 0.59
CA GLN A 30 11.13 0.92 1.57
C GLN A 30 11.54 0.42 2.97
N VAL A 31 12.51 1.11 3.57
CA VAL A 31 12.95 0.89 4.96
C VAL A 31 12.56 2.14 5.76
N PRO A 32 11.65 2.03 6.74
CA PRO A 32 11.15 3.18 7.49
C PRO A 32 12.23 3.75 8.42
N ARG A 33 12.09 5.04 8.72
CA ARG A 33 12.99 5.75 9.64
C ARG A 33 12.91 5.14 11.05
N SER A 34 14.03 5.19 11.77
CA SER A 34 14.01 4.94 13.22
C SER A 34 13.30 6.08 13.94
N LYS A 35 12.56 5.77 15.00
CA LYS A 35 12.01 6.79 15.90
C LYS A 35 13.07 7.42 16.82
N THR A 36 14.30 6.92 16.79
CA THR A 36 15.45 7.54 17.47
C THR A 36 15.66 8.97 16.99
N GLN A 37 15.77 9.91 17.94
CA GLN A 37 16.06 11.31 17.68
C GLN A 37 17.53 11.61 17.98
N LEU A 38 18.14 12.44 17.14
CA LEU A 38 19.47 13.00 17.35
C LEU A 38 19.30 14.47 17.72
N LEU A 39 19.64 14.82 18.96
CA LEU A 39 19.52 16.17 19.48
C LEU A 39 20.87 16.87 19.37
N ASP A 40 20.89 17.95 18.60
CA ASP A 40 22.09 18.76 18.37
C ASP A 40 22.32 19.74 19.53
N HIS A 41 23.59 20.01 19.86
CA HIS A 41 23.97 20.92 20.94
C HIS A 41 24.94 21.98 20.43
N ARG A 42 24.58 23.26 20.61
CA ARG A 42 25.44 24.38 20.23
C ARG A 42 26.67 24.43 21.14
N GLY A 43 27.80 23.93 20.66
CA GLY A 43 29.10 24.02 21.34
C GLY A 43 29.81 22.69 21.62
N LEU A 44 29.20 21.55 21.26
CA LEU A 44 29.84 20.23 21.36
C LEU A 44 29.79 19.54 19.99
N SER A 45 30.85 18.83 19.62
CA SER A 45 30.85 17.99 18.42
C SER A 45 29.98 16.75 18.63
N GLY A 46 29.14 16.42 17.66
CA GLY A 46 28.27 15.23 17.70
C GLY A 46 26.84 15.55 18.17
N ALA A 47 26.08 14.52 18.55
CA ALA A 47 24.68 14.65 18.95
C ALA A 47 24.36 13.74 20.15
N ILE A 48 23.38 14.15 20.95
CA ILE A 48 22.80 13.32 22.01
C ILE A 48 21.78 12.37 21.37
N VAL A 49 21.90 11.07 21.63
CA VAL A 49 21.02 10.04 21.05
C VAL A 49 19.88 9.71 22.00
N GLN A 50 18.66 10.14 21.66
CA GLN A 50 17.44 9.73 22.36
C GLN A 50 16.82 8.53 21.63
N THR A 51 17.04 7.34 22.17
CA THR A 51 16.71 6.09 21.48
C THR A 51 15.27 5.66 21.67
N ASN A 52 14.60 5.34 20.56
CA ASN A 52 13.41 4.50 20.51
C ASN A 52 13.69 3.35 19.53
N LYS A 53 13.62 2.11 20.00
CA LYS A 53 13.97 0.92 19.20
C LYS A 53 12.94 0.59 18.10
N HIS A 54 11.83 1.31 18.04
CA HIS A 54 10.78 1.12 17.05
C HIS A 54 11.01 1.97 15.79
N ARG A 55 10.39 1.53 14.70
CA ARG A 55 10.39 2.22 13.41
C ARG A 55 9.06 2.93 13.19
N ASP A 56 9.04 3.91 12.30
CA ASP A 56 7.81 4.48 11.80
C ASP A 56 7.01 3.49 10.95
N VAL A 57 5.74 3.82 10.72
CA VAL A 57 4.91 3.14 9.72
C VAL A 57 5.50 3.37 8.33
N ILE A 58 5.06 2.57 7.37
CA ILE A 58 5.41 2.77 5.98
C ILE A 58 4.18 3.26 5.24
N GLU A 59 4.33 4.35 4.52
CA GLU A 59 3.36 4.91 3.60
C GLU A 59 3.80 4.56 2.18
N LYS A 60 2.94 3.86 1.44
CA LYS A 60 3.20 3.52 0.04
C LYS A 60 2.07 3.97 -0.87
N PRO A 61 2.35 4.92 -1.79
CA PRO A 61 1.38 5.38 -2.76
C PRO A 61 1.24 4.38 -3.91
N TYR A 62 0.03 4.29 -4.43
CA TYR A 62 -0.35 3.57 -5.65
C TYR A 62 -1.28 4.45 -6.47
N ARG A 63 -1.14 4.38 -7.79
CA ARG A 63 -2.11 4.99 -8.70
C ARG A 63 -2.95 3.91 -9.36
N LEU A 64 -4.26 4.02 -9.20
CA LEU A 64 -5.24 3.05 -9.66
C LEU A 64 -6.08 3.66 -10.77
N TYR A 65 -6.33 2.89 -11.83
CA TYR A 65 -7.21 3.28 -12.93
C TYR A 65 -8.35 2.26 -13.02
N LEU A 66 -9.60 2.71 -12.96
CA LEU A 66 -10.81 1.91 -13.06
C LEU A 66 -11.45 2.18 -14.42
N ILE A 67 -11.20 1.29 -15.36
CA ILE A 67 -11.62 1.44 -16.76
C ILE A 67 -12.97 0.75 -16.95
N GLY A 68 -13.96 1.52 -17.43
CA GLY A 68 -15.32 1.03 -17.69
C GLY A 68 -16.13 0.75 -16.42
N ALA A 69 -15.75 1.35 -15.30
CA ALA A 69 -16.50 1.25 -14.05
C ALA A 69 -17.65 2.25 -14.02
N SER A 70 -18.83 1.80 -13.62
CA SER A 70 -19.96 2.66 -13.28
C SER A 70 -19.77 3.36 -11.94
N GLU A 71 -20.50 4.45 -11.68
CA GLU A 71 -20.46 5.16 -10.40
C GLU A 71 -20.75 4.24 -9.20
N LYS A 72 -21.71 3.31 -9.35
CA LYS A 72 -22.01 2.31 -8.32
C LYS A 72 -20.80 1.44 -8.02
N GLU A 73 -20.14 0.94 -9.06
CA GLU A 73 -18.95 0.10 -8.95
C GLU A 73 -17.75 0.86 -8.35
N VAL A 74 -17.60 2.15 -8.67
CA VAL A 74 -16.61 3.03 -8.05
C VAL A 74 -16.84 3.15 -6.55
N ASN A 75 -18.09 3.30 -6.10
CA ASN A 75 -18.44 3.34 -4.68
C ASN A 75 -18.20 1.98 -3.98
N GLU A 76 -18.47 0.86 -4.66
CA GLU A 76 -18.13 -0.47 -4.12
C GLU A 76 -16.61 -0.68 -4.02
N PHE A 77 -15.85 -0.14 -4.98
CA PHE A 77 -14.39 -0.18 -4.98
C PHE A 77 -13.78 0.71 -3.91
N SER A 78 -14.33 1.90 -3.65
CA SER A 78 -13.87 2.76 -2.56
C SER A 78 -14.07 2.08 -1.21
N ALA A 79 -15.22 1.44 -0.98
CA ALA A 79 -15.46 0.64 0.23
C ALA A 79 -14.47 -0.53 0.38
N TYR A 80 -14.04 -1.13 -0.73
CA TYR A 80 -12.98 -2.15 -0.73
C TYR A 80 -11.61 -1.59 -0.32
N LEU A 81 -11.25 -0.37 -0.74
CA LEU A 81 -10.00 0.29 -0.33
C LEU A 81 -10.04 0.81 1.12
N MET A 82 -11.22 1.14 1.63
CA MET A 82 -11.44 1.67 2.99
C MET A 82 -11.41 0.60 4.09
N GLN A 83 -11.18 -0.67 3.74
CA GLN A 83 -11.02 -1.72 4.74
C GLN A 83 -9.89 -1.36 5.73
N GLU A 84 -10.02 -1.79 6.97
CA GLU A 84 -8.98 -1.65 7.98
C GLU A 84 -8.43 -3.03 8.37
N GLY A 85 -7.15 -3.08 8.72
CA GLY A 85 -6.48 -4.29 9.23
C GLY A 85 -6.52 -5.47 8.25
N PHE A 86 -5.72 -5.40 7.19
CA PHE A 86 -5.72 -6.42 6.15
C PHE A 86 -4.32 -6.81 5.69
N TRP A 87 -4.20 -8.03 5.16
CA TRP A 87 -3.01 -8.43 4.41
C TRP A 87 -3.06 -7.83 3.01
N LEU A 88 -2.05 -7.03 2.68
CA LEU A 88 -1.81 -6.52 1.34
C LEU A 88 -0.76 -7.38 0.66
N GLU A 89 -1.11 -7.91 -0.50
CA GLU A 89 -0.21 -8.64 -1.38
C GLU A 89 -0.16 -7.97 -2.76
N SER A 90 1.01 -8.05 -3.40
CA SER A 90 1.22 -7.54 -4.76
C SER A 90 1.72 -8.67 -5.65
N GLU A 91 1.16 -8.78 -6.85
CA GLU A 91 1.63 -9.75 -7.84
C GLU A 91 3.12 -9.53 -8.21
N ARG A 92 3.63 -8.29 -8.10
CA ARG A 92 5.04 -7.95 -8.34
C ARG A 92 5.97 -8.37 -7.20
N LEU A 93 5.51 -8.32 -5.96
CA LEU A 93 6.29 -8.64 -4.76
C LEU A 93 5.87 -9.98 -4.14
N LYS A 94 6.08 -11.07 -4.90
CA LYS A 94 5.55 -12.40 -4.58
C LYS A 94 6.03 -13.03 -3.27
N LEU A 95 7.17 -12.59 -2.75
CA LEU A 95 7.81 -13.18 -1.57
C LEU A 95 7.28 -12.62 -0.24
N THR A 96 6.63 -11.46 -0.27
CA THR A 96 6.26 -10.73 0.94
C THR A 96 4.77 -10.40 0.94
N ARG A 97 4.17 -10.45 2.12
CA ARG A 97 2.89 -9.80 2.41
C ARG A 97 3.11 -8.69 3.44
N LEU A 98 2.31 -7.63 3.34
CA LEU A 98 2.38 -6.46 4.20
C LEU A 98 1.12 -6.41 5.06
N TRP A 99 1.28 -6.13 6.36
CA TRP A 99 0.13 -5.88 7.23
C TRP A 99 -0.27 -4.42 7.10
N CYS A 100 -1.37 -4.15 6.40
CA CYS A 100 -1.89 -2.81 6.20
C CYS A 100 -2.88 -2.46 7.30
N TYR A 101 -2.69 -1.30 7.92
CA TYR A 101 -3.62 -0.79 8.92
C TYR A 101 -4.84 -0.18 8.26
N ARG A 102 -4.62 0.68 7.26
CA ARG A 102 -5.68 1.39 6.52
C ARG A 102 -5.08 2.07 5.28
N THR A 103 -5.96 2.59 4.44
CA THR A 103 -5.61 3.61 3.45
C THR A 103 -5.68 5.01 4.08
N ASP A 104 -4.85 5.93 3.61
CA ASP A 104 -5.00 7.36 3.89
C ASP A 104 -6.18 7.94 3.10
N SER A 105 -6.54 9.21 3.33
CA SER A 105 -7.56 9.88 2.50
C SER A 105 -7.17 9.84 1.02
N PHE A 106 -8.12 9.49 0.16
CA PHE A 106 -7.95 9.45 -1.29
C PHE A 106 -9.20 9.98 -1.98
N ASP A 107 -9.02 10.52 -3.18
CA ASP A 107 -10.12 10.85 -4.09
C ASP A 107 -10.16 9.83 -5.23
N ILE A 108 -11.35 9.59 -5.78
CA ILE A 108 -11.52 8.94 -7.08
C ILE A 108 -12.11 9.97 -8.03
N LYS A 109 -11.37 10.34 -9.07
CA LYS A 109 -11.74 11.38 -10.03
C LYS A 109 -11.83 10.79 -11.42
N GLN A 110 -12.79 11.22 -12.20
CA GLN A 110 -12.86 10.85 -13.61
C GLN A 110 -11.91 11.73 -14.42
N ASP A 111 -11.16 11.13 -15.35
CA ASP A 111 -10.28 11.82 -16.27
C ASP A 111 -10.98 12.15 -17.61
N ASP A 112 -10.26 12.83 -18.51
CA ASP A 112 -10.76 13.25 -19.82
C ASP A 112 -11.14 12.08 -20.76
N HIS A 113 -10.81 10.84 -20.39
CA HIS A 113 -11.07 9.62 -21.17
C HIS A 113 -12.15 8.75 -20.53
N ASP A 114 -12.99 9.31 -19.64
CA ASP A 114 -14.06 8.60 -18.94
C ASP A 114 -13.52 7.49 -18.01
N VAL A 115 -12.24 7.55 -17.62
CA VAL A 115 -11.59 6.59 -16.72
C VAL A 115 -11.52 7.18 -15.31
N TYR A 116 -11.94 6.40 -14.31
CA TYR A 116 -11.76 6.81 -12.92
C TYR A 116 -10.32 6.55 -12.46
N VAL A 117 -9.70 7.53 -11.83
CA VAL A 117 -8.32 7.50 -11.35
C VAL A 117 -8.29 7.81 -9.87
N SER A 118 -7.48 7.06 -9.12
CA SER A 118 -7.28 7.27 -7.69
C SER A 118 -5.83 7.13 -7.29
N ASP A 119 -5.31 8.14 -6.60
CA ASP A 119 -4.02 8.08 -5.92
C ASP A 119 -4.28 7.69 -4.45
N VAL A 120 -3.94 6.45 -4.10
CA VAL A 120 -4.19 5.89 -2.77
C VAL A 120 -2.89 5.57 -2.06
N THR A 121 -2.77 5.97 -0.79
CA THR A 121 -1.62 5.65 0.05
C THR A 121 -2.00 4.60 1.08
N PHE A 122 -1.34 3.45 1.04
CA PHE A 122 -1.51 2.41 2.04
C PHE A 122 -0.55 2.63 3.21
N ILE A 123 -1.08 2.57 4.43
CA ILE A 123 -0.31 2.72 5.67
C ILE A 123 -0.12 1.33 6.28
N TYR A 124 1.09 0.79 6.26
CA TYR A 124 1.38 -0.56 6.75
C TYR A 124 2.47 -0.63 7.81
N HIS A 125 2.46 -1.76 8.53
CA HIS A 125 3.42 -2.11 9.56
C HIS A 125 4.85 -2.21 8.96
N PRO A 126 5.89 -1.73 9.66
CA PRO A 126 7.27 -1.72 9.14
C PRO A 126 7.85 -3.10 8.82
N THR A 127 7.42 -4.13 9.54
CA THR A 127 7.81 -5.54 9.31
C THR A 127 7.26 -6.08 7.99
N ARG A 128 8.15 -6.72 7.23
CA ARG A 128 7.77 -7.52 6.07
C ARG A 128 7.61 -8.96 6.47
N PHE A 129 6.47 -9.53 6.15
CA PHE A 129 6.18 -10.92 6.45
C PHE A 129 6.48 -11.73 5.20
N LEU A 130 7.43 -12.66 5.31
CA LEU A 130 7.68 -13.61 4.23
C LEU A 130 6.45 -14.51 4.07
N ARG A 131 6.05 -14.74 2.82
CA ARG A 131 5.09 -15.79 2.51
C ARG A 131 5.81 -17.11 2.71
N VAL A 132 5.63 -17.73 3.87
CA VAL A 132 6.13 -19.09 4.10
C VAL A 132 5.37 -20.00 3.15
N TRP A 133 6.06 -20.49 2.12
CA TRP A 133 5.61 -21.64 1.37
C TRP A 133 5.61 -22.82 2.34
N ILE A 134 4.46 -23.12 2.94
CA ILE A 134 4.23 -24.47 3.44
C ILE A 134 4.05 -25.31 2.18
N GLY A 135 5.18 -25.79 1.66
CA GLY A 135 5.18 -26.88 0.69
C GLY A 135 4.35 -28.00 1.30
N LYS A 136 3.28 -28.38 0.61
CA LYS A 136 2.63 -29.66 0.87
C LYS A 136 3.71 -30.72 0.64
N PHE A 137 4.22 -31.29 1.73
CA PHE A 137 4.90 -32.58 1.72
C PHE A 137 3.85 -33.68 1.55
#